data_AF-A0A377TLD0-F1
#
_entry.id   AF-A0A377TLD0-F1
#
_cell.length_a   1.000
_cell.length_b   1.000
_cell.length_c   1.000
_cell.angle_alpha   90.00
_cell.angle_beta   90.00
_cell.angle_gamma   90.00
#
_symmetry.space_group_name_H-M   'P 1'
#
loop_
_entity.id
_entity.type
_entity.pdbx_description
1 polymer ?
#
loop_
_entity_poly.entity_id
_entity_poly.type
_entity_poly.pdbx_seq_one_letter_code
_entity_poly.pdbx_strand_id
1 'polypeptide(L)'
;MVADTVAHIIGVLLISGAIILVGAIVLFPQGISINTPTQLADLLTPSMGRAAKYIMGIALLGAGFSSLLGNTQRGVVLLNSGFNKSTALESKAVQWGSMVVLVIAGLICFSFGGSPVQLIYLANVATAVSTPVAGLFICLLLWRKDINKGYKTPRLLQICMAVSYLFVCYSLSSP
;
A
#
# COMPACT_ATOMS: atom_id res chain seq x y z
N MET A 1 -10.79 5.82 -17.82
CA MET A 1 -10.53 4.76 -16.83
C MET A 1 -9.20 4.05 -17.11
N VAL A 2 -8.99 3.42 -18.28
CA VAL A 2 -7.74 2.67 -18.55
C VAL A 2 -6.48 3.55 -18.55
N ALA A 3 -6.51 4.72 -19.20
CA ALA A 3 -5.37 5.63 -19.24
C ALA A 3 -4.94 6.12 -17.84
N ASP A 4 -5.91 6.38 -16.97
CA ASP A 4 -5.69 6.79 -15.58
C ASP A 4 -5.02 5.67 -14.76
N THR A 5 -5.53 4.43 -14.87
CA THR A 5 -4.92 3.26 -14.25
C THR A 5 -3.50 3.00 -14.75
N VAL A 6 -3.26 3.11 -16.05
CA VAL A 6 -1.93 2.91 -16.65
C VAL A 6 -0.95 3.98 -16.18
N ALA A 7 -1.35 5.26 -16.20
CA ALA A 7 -0.51 6.35 -15.71
C ALA A 7 -0.15 6.17 -14.23
N HIS A 8 -1.12 5.77 -13.41
CA HIS A 8 -0.88 5.48 -12.00
C HIS A 8 0.12 4.34 -11.80
N ILE A 9 -0.05 3.20 -12.50
CA ILE A 9 0.86 2.05 -12.38
C ILE A 9 2.29 2.43 -12.80
N ILE A 10 2.43 3.12 -13.95
CA ILE A 10 3.75 3.57 -14.43
C ILE A 10 4.39 4.51 -13.42
N GLY A 11 3.64 5.45 -12.86
CA GLY A 11 4.13 6.38 -11.84
C GLY A 11 4.66 5.65 -10.60
N VAL A 12 3.90 4.68 -10.07
CA VAL A 12 4.34 3.88 -8.92
C VAL A 12 5.61 3.08 -9.23
N LEU A 13 5.69 2.48 -10.42
CA LEU A 13 6.88 1.72 -10.86
C LEU A 13 8.13 2.62 -10.94
N LEU A 14 8.00 3.81 -11.52
CA LEU A 14 9.12 4.74 -11.65
C LEU A 14 9.60 5.24 -10.28
N ILE A 15 8.68 5.62 -9.39
CA ILE A 15 9.03 6.11 -8.05
C ILE A 15 9.71 4.99 -7.24
N SER A 16 9.12 3.78 -7.25
CA SER A 16 9.66 2.63 -6.51
C SER A 16 11.03 2.22 -7.04
N GLY A 17 11.20 2.18 -8.37
CA GLY A 17 12.48 1.89 -9.02
C GLY A 17 13.55 2.93 -8.68
N ALA A 18 13.21 4.22 -8.68
CA ALA A 18 14.13 5.28 -8.29
C ALA A 18 14.57 5.14 -6.81
N ILE A 19 13.65 4.83 -5.90
CA ILE A 19 13.96 4.63 -4.48
C ILE A 19 14.89 3.43 -4.28
N ILE A 20 14.62 2.31 -4.96
CA ILE A 20 15.47 1.10 -4.90
C ILE A 20 16.87 1.42 -5.44
N LEU A 21 16.97 2.15 -6.54
CA LEU A 21 18.24 2.55 -7.15
C LEU A 21 19.07 3.43 -6.20
N VAL A 22 18.44 4.40 -5.53
CA VAL A 22 19.10 5.21 -4.48
C VAL A 22 19.57 4.31 -3.32
N GLY A 23 18.75 3.34 -2.92
CA GLY A 23 19.12 2.28 -1.97
C GLY A 23 20.40 1.54 -2.38
N ALA A 24 20.45 1.06 -3.61
CA ALA A 24 21.55 0.26 -4.11
C ALA A 24 22.85 1.04 -4.34
N ILE A 25 22.77 2.29 -4.80
CA ILE A 25 23.96 3.08 -5.18
C ILE A 25 24.49 3.93 -4.01
N VAL A 26 23.61 4.44 -3.15
CA VAL A 26 24.00 5.36 -2.08
C VAL A 26 24.10 4.64 -0.74
N LEU A 27 23.06 3.88 -0.36
CA LEU A 27 22.96 3.29 0.98
C LEU A 27 23.77 2.00 1.12
N PHE A 28 23.75 1.13 0.11
CA PHE A 28 24.45 -0.16 0.14
C PHE A 28 25.97 -0.03 0.28
N PRO A 29 26.69 0.83 -0.49
CA PRO A 29 28.14 0.97 -0.35
C PRO A 29 28.58 1.60 0.98
N GLN A 30 27.68 2.37 1.61
CA GLN A 30 27.95 3.01 2.90
C GLN A 30 27.58 2.12 4.10
N GLY A 31 26.94 0.98 3.88
CA GLY A 31 26.47 0.08 4.94
C GLY A 31 25.41 0.71 5.86
N ILE A 32 24.74 1.78 5.43
CA ILE A 32 23.79 2.53 6.24
C ILE A 32 22.41 1.88 6.15
N SER A 33 21.87 1.44 7.27
CA SER A 33 20.48 1.02 7.39
C SER A 33 19.59 2.19 7.86
N ILE A 34 18.46 2.39 7.19
CA ILE A 34 17.48 3.41 7.56
C ILE A 34 16.58 2.84 8.65
N ASN A 35 16.78 3.31 9.87
CA ASN A 35 15.96 2.96 11.03
C ASN A 35 15.06 4.11 11.47
N THR A 36 15.31 5.32 10.98
CA THR A 36 14.55 6.52 11.33
C THR A 36 14.24 7.39 10.10
N PRO A 37 13.10 8.09 10.08
CA PRO A 37 12.77 9.02 8.99
C PRO A 37 13.73 10.22 8.90
N THR A 38 14.43 10.55 9.99
CA THR A 38 15.47 11.58 10.01
C THR A 38 16.66 11.22 9.14
N GLN A 39 17.02 9.93 9.04
CA GLN A 39 18.10 9.47 8.16
C GLN A 39 17.73 9.64 6.68
N LEU A 40 16.45 9.49 6.33
CA LEU A 40 15.96 9.81 4.97
C LEU A 40 16.13 11.29 4.65
N ALA A 41 15.94 12.19 5.63
CA ALA A 41 16.19 13.61 5.44
C ALA A 41 17.69 13.92 5.27
N ASP A 42 18.56 13.21 5.99
CA ASP A 42 20.01 13.41 5.90
C ASP A 42 20.52 13.08 4.48
N LEU A 43 19.93 12.08 3.80
CA LEU A 43 20.20 11.77 2.39
C LEU A 43 19.84 12.91 1.42
N LEU A 44 18.88 13.76 1.80
CA LEU A 44 18.47 14.94 1.00
C LEU A 44 19.29 16.19 1.34
N THR A 45 20.05 16.19 2.44
CA THR A 45 20.92 17.31 2.83
C THR A 45 21.90 17.74 1.72
N PRO A 46 22.57 16.85 0.96
CA PRO A 46 23.48 17.29 -0.10
C PRO A 46 22.81 18.06 -1.24
N SER A 47 21.50 17.89 -1.49
CA SER A 47 20.79 18.65 -2.54
C SER A 47 19.97 19.82 -1.99
N MET A 48 19.39 19.69 -0.80
CA MET A 48 18.42 20.65 -0.24
C MET A 48 18.94 21.37 1.03
N GLY A 49 20.13 21.02 1.50
CA GLY A 49 20.76 21.63 2.67
C GLY A 49 19.91 21.49 3.93
N ARG A 50 19.92 22.55 4.75
CA ARG A 50 19.25 22.59 6.06
C ARG A 50 17.71 22.48 5.97
N ALA A 51 17.13 22.70 4.78
CA ALA A 51 15.69 22.57 4.53
C ALA A 51 15.23 21.11 4.38
N ALA A 52 16.15 20.17 4.14
CA ALA A 52 15.85 18.76 3.89
C ALA A 52 14.98 18.12 5.00
N LYS A 53 15.24 18.46 6.27
CA LYS A 53 14.47 17.96 7.41
C LYS A 53 13.01 18.40 7.40
N TYR A 54 12.75 19.67 7.05
CA TYR A 54 11.40 20.21 6.98
C TYR A 54 10.64 19.67 5.78
N ILE A 55 11.29 19.59 4.63
CA ILE A 55 10.69 19.07 3.39
C ILE A 55 10.34 17.59 3.55
N MET A 56 11.26 16.79 4.11
CA MET A 56 10.99 15.39 4.42
C MET A 56 9.86 15.22 5.44
N GLY A 57 9.81 16.05 6.48
CA GLY A 57 8.72 16.04 7.46
C GLY A 57 7.35 16.29 6.83
N ILE A 58 7.23 17.32 5.99
CA ILE A 58 5.98 17.65 5.28
C ILE A 58 5.62 16.54 4.29
N ALA A 59 6.60 16.00 3.56
CA ALA A 59 6.37 14.93 2.60
C ALA A 59 5.87 13.65 3.28
N LEU A 60 6.49 13.24 4.38
CA LEU A 60 6.07 12.06 5.15
C LEU A 60 4.70 12.24 5.78
N LEU A 61 4.41 13.43 6.30
CA LEU A 61 3.09 13.74 6.85
C LEU A 61 2.02 13.67 5.76
N GLY A 62 2.25 14.29 4.60
CA GLY A 62 1.34 14.25 3.46
C GLY A 62 1.13 12.83 2.91
N ALA A 63 2.21 12.06 2.77
CA ALA A 63 2.15 10.66 2.33
C ALA A 63 1.38 9.79 3.33
N GLY A 64 1.64 9.97 4.63
CA GLY A 64 0.95 9.28 5.71
C GLY A 64 -0.55 9.55 5.72
N PHE A 65 -0.96 10.82 5.71
CA PHE A 65 -2.38 11.20 5.70
C PHE A 65 -3.11 10.72 4.44
N SER A 66 -2.50 10.85 3.26
CA SER A 66 -3.09 10.41 2.00
C SER A 66 -3.34 8.89 1.98
N SER A 67 -2.33 8.11 2.39
CA SER A 67 -2.43 6.65 2.45
C SER A 67 -3.43 6.19 3.51
N LEU A 68 -3.40 6.81 4.69
CA LEU A 68 -4.24 6.46 5.83
C LEU A 68 -5.72 6.70 5.52
N LEU A 69 -6.09 7.85 4.96
CA LEU A 69 -7.48 8.11 4.56
C LEU A 69 -7.94 7.16 3.44
N GLY A 70 -7.14 7.01 2.39
CA GLY A 70 -7.50 6.19 1.23
C GLY A 70 -7.67 4.70 1.56
N ASN A 71 -6.74 4.13 2.33
CA ASN A 71 -6.74 2.70 2.65
C ASN A 71 -7.79 2.34 3.70
N THR A 72 -7.98 3.16 4.73
CA THR A 72 -8.98 2.91 5.77
C THR A 72 -10.40 2.98 5.19
N GLN A 73 -10.68 3.96 4.32
CA GLN A 73 -12.00 4.05 3.66
C GLN A 73 -12.28 2.82 2.79
N ARG A 74 -11.32 2.38 1.98
CA ARG A 74 -11.46 1.15 1.17
C ARG A 74 -11.69 -0.08 2.04
N GLY A 75 -10.93 -0.23 3.13
CA GLY A 75 -11.08 -1.34 4.06
C GLY A 75 -12.47 -1.39 4.70
N VAL A 76 -12.99 -0.26 5.19
CA VAL A 76 -14.31 -0.20 5.83
C VAL A 76 -15.45 -0.38 4.81
N VAL A 77 -15.30 0.11 3.58
CA VAL A 77 -16.26 -0.16 2.51
C VAL A 77 -16.31 -1.65 2.17
N LEU A 78 -15.16 -2.31 2.05
CA LEU A 78 -15.10 -3.75 1.79
C LEU A 78 -15.71 -4.54 2.96
N LEU A 79 -15.45 -4.13 4.20
CA LEU A 79 -16.04 -4.74 5.39
C LEU A 79 -17.56 -4.57 5.43
N ASN A 80 -18.07 -3.36 5.17
CA ASN A 80 -19.52 -3.08 5.11
C ASN A 80 -20.20 -3.84 3.98
N SER A 81 -19.53 -4.01 2.83
CA SER A 81 -20.00 -4.85 1.73
C SER A 81 -20.17 -6.31 2.16
N GLY A 82 -19.24 -6.84 2.96
CA GLY A 82 -19.35 -8.18 3.56
C GLY A 82 -20.52 -8.34 4.53
N PHE A 83 -20.86 -7.29 5.27
CA PHE A 83 -22.03 -7.26 6.18
C PHE A 83 -23.34 -6.81 5.51
N ASN A 84 -23.37 -6.70 4.17
CA ASN A 84 -24.53 -6.27 3.39
C ASN A 84 -25.10 -4.90 3.82
N LYS A 85 -24.20 -3.99 4.24
CA LYS A 85 -24.52 -2.63 4.71
C LYS A 85 -24.11 -1.61 3.64
N SER A 86 -24.64 -0.39 3.72
CA SER A 86 -24.37 0.67 2.73
C SER A 86 -22.87 0.88 2.47
N THR A 87 -22.47 0.79 1.21
CA THR A 87 -21.08 0.91 0.71
C THR A 87 -20.74 2.33 0.25
N ALA A 88 -21.63 3.29 0.45
CA ALA A 88 -21.35 4.69 0.15
C ALA A 88 -20.21 5.20 1.05
N LEU A 89 -19.18 5.80 0.43
CA LEU A 89 -18.01 6.37 1.10
C LEU A 89 -18.40 7.45 2.13
N GLU A 90 -19.49 8.17 1.87
CA GLU A 90 -20.07 9.17 2.77
C GLU A 90 -21.07 8.62 3.78
N SER A 91 -21.34 7.31 3.78
CA SER A 91 -22.23 6.75 4.80
C SER A 91 -21.61 6.97 6.19
N LYS A 92 -22.43 7.41 7.14
CA LYS A 92 -21.99 7.61 8.53
C LYS A 92 -21.33 6.35 9.12
N ALA A 93 -21.70 5.17 8.64
CA ALA A 93 -21.08 3.90 9.00
C ALA A 93 -19.62 3.77 8.54
N VAL A 94 -19.30 4.20 7.31
CA VAL A 94 -17.92 4.17 6.79
C VAL A 94 -17.05 5.22 7.48
N GLN A 95 -17.58 6.42 7.73
CA GLN A 95 -16.85 7.47 8.45
C GLN A 95 -16.56 7.08 9.90
N TRP A 96 -17.57 6.61 10.65
CA TRP A 96 -17.37 6.16 12.03
C TRP A 96 -16.47 4.93 12.11
N GLY A 97 -16.66 3.96 11.22
CA GLY A 97 -15.80 2.79 11.14
C GLY A 97 -14.35 3.16 10.85
N SER A 98 -14.12 4.14 9.96
CA SER A 98 -12.78 4.65 9.68
C SER A 98 -12.18 5.34 10.91
N MET A 99 -12.93 6.23 11.57
CA MET A 99 -12.47 6.92 12.78
C MET A 99 -12.03 5.95 13.89
N VAL A 100 -12.82 4.90 14.15
CA VAL A 100 -12.47 3.88 15.15
C VAL A 100 -11.16 3.17 14.80
N VAL A 101 -10.98 2.77 13.53
CA VAL A 101 -9.73 2.13 13.08
C VAL A 101 -8.54 3.07 13.25
N LEU A 102 -8.71 4.37 12.97
CA LEU A 102 -7.64 5.37 13.15
C LEU A 102 -7.28 5.59 14.61
N VAL A 103 -8.26 5.63 15.51
CA VAL A 103 -8.00 5.78 16.95
C VAL A 103 -7.23 4.56 17.49
N ILE A 104 -7.63 3.35 17.10
CA ILE A 104 -6.94 2.12 17.48
C ILE A 104 -5.51 2.10 16.93
N ALA A 105 -5.34 2.41 15.64
CA ALA A 105 -4.01 2.48 15.02
C ALA A 105 -3.12 3.53 15.69
N GLY A 106 -3.68 4.70 16.01
CA GLY A 106 -2.99 5.74 16.77
C GLY A 106 -2.55 5.28 18.15
N LEU A 107 -3.43 4.60 18.89
CA LEU A 107 -3.11 4.06 20.22
C LEU A 107 -1.98 3.03 20.15
N ILE A 108 -2.01 2.15 19.14
CA ILE A 108 -0.94 1.18 18.90
C ILE A 108 0.37 1.91 18.61
N CYS A 109 0.36 2.91 17.72
CA CYS A 109 1.55 3.72 17.42
C CYS A 109 2.12 4.43 18.66
N PHE A 110 1.28 5.00 19.53
CA PHE A 110 1.75 5.66 20.76
C PHE A 110 2.24 4.69 21.83
N SER A 111 1.65 3.49 21.90
CA SER A 111 2.08 2.44 22.83
C SER A 111 3.31 1.67 22.33
N PHE A 112 3.68 1.83 21.05
CA PHE A 112 4.83 1.14 20.47
C PHE A 112 6.11 1.89 20.82
N GLY A 113 6.91 1.32 21.73
CA GLY A 113 8.22 1.86 22.11
C GLY A 113 9.37 1.57 21.13
N GLY A 114 9.08 0.97 19.97
CA GLY A 114 10.05 0.63 18.93
C GLY A 114 10.28 1.75 17.90
N SER A 115 11.06 1.47 16.85
CA SER A 115 11.27 2.46 15.79
C SER A 115 10.04 2.57 14.88
N PRO A 116 9.60 3.79 14.49
CA PRO A 116 8.48 3.96 13.56
C PRO A 116 8.69 3.25 12.21
N VAL A 117 9.94 3.14 11.77
CA VAL A 117 10.29 2.44 10.53
C VAL A 117 10.01 0.94 10.63
N GLN A 118 10.24 0.33 11.79
CA GLN A 118 9.90 -1.08 12.01
C GLN A 118 8.38 -1.30 11.96
N LEU A 119 7.59 -0.36 12.45
CA LEU A 119 6.12 -0.43 12.38
C LEU A 119 5.63 -0.36 10.92
N ILE A 120 6.22 0.53 10.11
CA ILE A 120 5.95 0.63 8.67
C ILE A 120 6.36 -0.67 7.95
N TYR A 121 7.54 -1.19 8.26
CA TYR A 121 8.01 -2.44 7.70
C TYR A 121 7.06 -3.60 8.03
N LEU A 122 6.66 -3.74 9.29
CA LEU A 122 5.70 -4.76 9.72
C LEU A 122 4.36 -4.62 8.99
N ALA A 123 3.84 -3.39 8.83
CA ALA A 123 2.61 -3.13 8.09
C ALA A 123 2.72 -3.52 6.61
N ASN A 124 3.86 -3.26 5.97
CA ASN A 124 4.12 -3.66 4.59
C ASN A 124 4.22 -5.19 4.45
N VAL A 125 4.88 -5.87 5.39
CA VAL A 125 4.94 -7.34 5.42
C VAL A 125 3.53 -7.92 5.60
N ALA A 126 2.74 -7.41 6.54
CA ALA A 126 1.36 -7.83 6.74
C ALA A 126 0.51 -7.64 5.48
N THR A 127 0.71 -6.53 4.76
CA THR A 127 0.05 -6.27 3.47
C THR A 127 0.47 -7.27 2.40
N ALA A 128 1.78 -7.57 2.30
CA ALA A 128 2.30 -8.56 1.36
C ALA A 128 1.71 -9.96 1.62
N VAL A 129 1.55 -10.35 2.89
CA VAL A 129 0.92 -11.61 3.29
C VAL A 129 -0.60 -11.62 3.05
N SER A 130 -1.28 -10.48 3.20
CA SER A 130 -2.72 -10.37 2.94
C SER A 130 -3.07 -10.36 1.45
N THR A 131 -2.15 -9.90 0.60
CA THR A 131 -2.36 -9.77 -0.85
C THR A 131 -2.75 -11.08 -1.55
N PRO A 132 -2.10 -12.25 -1.30
CA PRO A 132 -2.51 -13.51 -1.93
C PRO A 132 -3.92 -13.92 -1.53
N VAL A 133 -4.32 -13.72 -0.27
CA VAL A 133 -5.69 -14.04 0.16
C VAL A 133 -6.71 -13.23 -0.65
N ALA A 134 -6.50 -11.93 -0.80
CA ALA A 134 -7.36 -11.07 -1.63
C ALA A 134 -7.31 -11.47 -3.12
N GLY A 135 -6.12 -11.78 -3.64
CA GLY A 135 -5.90 -12.21 -5.02
C GLY A 135 -6.63 -13.51 -5.37
N LEU A 136 -6.70 -14.46 -4.43
CA LEU A 136 -7.46 -15.71 -4.57
C LEU A 136 -8.95 -15.41 -4.77
N PHE A 137 -9.54 -14.59 -3.91
CA PHE A 137 -10.96 -14.24 -4.03
C PHE A 137 -11.27 -13.53 -5.35
N ILE A 138 -10.38 -12.64 -5.80
CA ILE A 138 -10.54 -11.95 -7.09
C ILE A 138 -10.44 -12.94 -8.26
N CYS A 139 -9.49 -13.88 -8.22
CA CYS A 139 -9.38 -14.92 -9.25
C CYS A 139 -10.63 -15.81 -9.31
N LEU A 140 -11.17 -16.22 -8.15
CA LEU A 140 -12.41 -17.01 -8.08
C LEU A 140 -13.62 -16.24 -8.64
N LEU A 141 -13.74 -14.95 -8.30
CA LEU A 141 -14.80 -14.08 -8.84
C LEU A 141 -14.68 -13.91 -10.35
N LEU A 142 -13.47 -13.72 -10.87
CA LEU A 142 -13.21 -13.53 -12.30
C LEU A 142 -13.49 -14.80 -13.12
N TRP A 143 -13.34 -15.98 -12.52
CA TRP A 143 -13.67 -17.26 -13.14
C TRP A 143 -15.18 -17.58 -13.13
N ARG A 144 -15.96 -16.90 -12.28
CA ARG A 144 -17.40 -17.12 -12.15
C ARG A 144 -18.17 -16.50 -13.32
N LYS A 145 -18.81 -17.34 -14.13
CA LYS A 145 -19.60 -16.94 -15.31
C LYS A 145 -20.79 -16.05 -14.98
N ASP A 146 -21.30 -16.12 -13.74
CA ASP A 146 -22.44 -15.31 -13.27
C ASP A 146 -22.12 -13.82 -13.19
N ILE A 147 -20.88 -13.47 -12.82
CA ILE A 147 -20.43 -12.08 -12.65
C ILE A 147 -20.09 -11.45 -14.00
N ASN A 148 -19.62 -12.26 -14.95
CA ASN A 148 -19.24 -11.81 -16.29
C ASN A 148 -20.43 -11.70 -17.28
N LYS A 149 -21.67 -11.87 -16.82
CA LYS A 149 -22.87 -11.68 -17.65
C LYS A 149 -22.94 -10.21 -18.11
N GLY A 150 -22.70 -9.97 -19.40
CA GLY A 150 -22.75 -8.64 -20.02
C GLY A 150 -21.40 -8.11 -20.53
N TYR A 151 -20.28 -8.76 -20.19
CA TYR A 151 -18.94 -8.40 -20.67
C TYR A 151 -18.28 -9.57 -21.41
N LYS A 152 -17.54 -9.29 -22.50
CA LYS A 152 -16.76 -10.33 -23.21
C LYS A 152 -15.71 -10.88 -22.23
N THR A 153 -15.79 -12.17 -21.91
CA THR A 153 -14.85 -12.85 -20.99
C THR A 153 -13.41 -12.67 -21.49
N PRO A 154 -12.58 -11.83 -20.85
CA PRO A 154 -11.23 -11.59 -21.30
C PRO A 154 -10.35 -12.74 -20.81
N ARG A 155 -10.27 -13.82 -21.59
CA ARG A 155 -9.45 -15.01 -21.27
C ARG A 155 -7.99 -14.65 -21.02
N LEU A 156 -7.47 -13.64 -21.73
CA LEU A 156 -6.12 -13.10 -21.50
C LEU A 156 -5.97 -12.52 -20.09
N LEU A 157 -6.95 -11.76 -19.60
CA LEU A 157 -6.92 -11.18 -18.27
C LEU A 157 -6.99 -12.24 -17.17
N GLN A 158 -7.80 -13.29 -17.38
CA GLN A 158 -7.89 -14.43 -16.46
C GLN A 158 -6.55 -15.17 -16.33
N ILE A 159 -5.88 -15.42 -17.46
CA ILE A 159 -4.57 -16.06 -17.49
C ILE A 159 -3.51 -15.16 -16.84
N CYS A 160 -3.47 -13.87 -17.18
CA CYS A 160 -2.55 -12.93 -16.56
C CYS A 160 -2.76 -12.83 -15.03
N MET A 161 -4.01 -12.75 -14.56
CA MET A 161 -4.33 -12.77 -13.13
C MET A 161 -3.86 -14.04 -12.43
N ALA A 162 -4.10 -15.21 -13.04
CA ALA A 162 -3.67 -16.48 -12.48
C ALA A 162 -2.13 -16.60 -12.43
N VAL A 163 -1.43 -16.15 -13.48
CA VAL A 163 0.04 -16.13 -13.51
C VAL A 163 0.59 -15.16 -12.47
N SER A 164 0.04 -13.94 -12.36
CA SER A 164 0.44 -12.97 -11.33
C SER A 164 0.16 -13.50 -9.91
N TYR A 165 -0.96 -14.17 -9.69
CA TYR A 165 -1.29 -14.80 -8.41
C TYR A 165 -0.28 -15.89 -8.04
N LEU A 166 0.06 -16.78 -8.99
CA LEU A 166 1.08 -17.82 -8.77
C LEU A 166 2.45 -17.20 -8.48
N PHE A 167 2.82 -16.13 -9.19
CA PHE A 167 4.07 -15.40 -8.94
C PHE A 167 4.12 -14.79 -7.53
N VAL A 168 3.04 -14.15 -7.09
CA VAL A 168 2.95 -13.58 -5.73
C VAL A 168 3.04 -14.68 -4.67
N CYS A 169 2.35 -15.81 -4.86
CA CYS A 169 2.45 -16.95 -3.95
C CYS A 169 3.87 -17.55 -3.91
N TYR A 170 4.53 -17.64 -5.07
CA TYR A 170 5.91 -18.13 -5.15
C TYR A 170 6.89 -17.17 -4.45
N SER A 171 6.75 -15.87 -4.69
CA SER A 171 7.59 -14.84 -4.07
C SER A 171 7.43 -14.77 -2.55
N LEU A 172 6.27 -15.16 -2.02
CA LEU A 172 6.04 -15.23 -0.57
C LEU A 172 6.50 -16.56 0.04
N SER A 173 6.59 -17.62 -0.77
CA SER A 173 7.07 -18.95 -0.36
C SER A 173 8.59 -19.10 -0.48
N SER A 174 9.26 -18.20 -1.20
CA SER A 174 10.71 -18.19 -1.35
C SER A 174 11.30 -17.33 -0.22
N PRO A 175 12.06 -17.92 0.72
CA PRO A 175 12.64 -17.21 1.87
C PRO A 175 13.73 -16.20 1.47
#